data_AF-A0A8J3C2L8-F1
#
_entry.id   AF-A0A8J3C2L8-F1
#
_cell.length_a   1.000
_cell.length_b   1.000
_cell.length_c   1.000
_cell.angle_alpha   90.00
_cell.angle_beta   90.00
_cell.angle_gamma   90.00
#
_symmetry.space_group_name_H-M   'P 1'
#
loop_
_entity.id
_entity.type
_entity.pdbx_description
1 polymer ?
#
loop_
_entity_poly.entity_id
_entity_poly.type
_entity_poly.pdbx_seq_one_letter_code
_entity_poly.pdbx_strand_id
1 'polypeptide(L)'
;MRRSQYRRNSKSTWLRGRRRIIAVAATLVAFGGVVTVTQVSDASTRRSTDRALAACDRLRPPRTNKLSSETKRGTYTTNKGRVTQHSDDGASDTVSASELRARCRQWVMDNVGNNNGDNGGAGAGDQAGGDNNGGQSGDDATPPPGAGLGVLANNCDNSTLQPHTGFQEGDKCVSTAFGEVGAAANNPSLLITDAPQEVGVNQAFTMRVSTRNLIRDRFLAAGQGGYYVESSVLEDGITRGHFHTACRMLQSTDEAPAPDPVPAFFVATEDSQGGRAPDQVTIQVPGLPDAGLAQCASWAGDGSHRIPMMERANQTPAFDVVRIQVTGGNGGGDQQGGDDQQGGDQQGGNDQQGGDQQGGNDQQGGDDQQQGGDQQGGNDQQDGGDQQQGDQQQGRGGRQQGGNQ
;
A
#
# COMPACT_ATOMS: atom_id res chain seq x y z
N MET A 1 -41.31 55.85 14.37
CA MET A 1 -42.31 55.68 15.45
C MET A 1 -43.48 54.88 14.92
N ARG A 2 -44.09 54.08 15.80
CA ARG A 2 -45.33 53.27 15.69
C ARG A 2 -45.18 51.79 15.30
N ARG A 3 -45.52 50.99 16.32
CA ARG A 3 -45.68 49.54 16.45
C ARG A 3 -47.01 49.06 15.84
N SER A 4 -47.19 47.73 15.89
CA SER A 4 -48.40 47.02 16.39
C SER A 4 -49.49 46.74 15.34
N GLN A 5 -50.21 45.61 15.29
CA GLN A 5 -50.35 44.42 16.16
C GLN A 5 -51.07 43.29 15.41
N TYR A 6 -50.88 42.08 15.94
CA TYR A 6 -51.74 40.89 15.91
C TYR A 6 -53.23 41.02 15.55
N ARG A 7 -53.76 40.00 14.86
CA ARG A 7 -55.11 39.46 15.13
C ARG A 7 -55.19 37.94 14.93
N ARG A 8 -55.47 37.25 16.04
CA ARG A 8 -56.08 35.89 16.17
C ARG A 8 -57.56 36.02 15.70
N ASN A 9 -58.35 35.03 15.29
CA ASN A 9 -58.57 33.64 15.70
C ASN A 9 -59.72 33.09 14.82
N SER A 10 -59.81 31.78 14.57
CA SER A 10 -61.11 31.07 14.48
C SER A 10 -60.88 29.55 14.42
N LYS A 11 -61.32 28.86 15.47
CA LYS A 11 -61.54 27.41 15.52
C LYS A 11 -63.02 27.15 15.24
N SER A 12 -63.31 26.04 14.58
CA SER A 12 -64.61 25.37 14.62
C SER A 12 -64.39 23.88 14.89
N THR A 13 -65.19 23.35 15.82
CA THR A 13 -65.15 22.03 16.44
C THR A 13 -66.44 21.26 16.13
N TRP A 14 -66.36 19.94 15.96
CA TRP A 14 -67.47 19.01 16.22
C TRP A 14 -66.89 17.60 16.52
N LEU A 15 -66.82 17.11 17.77
CA LEU A 15 -67.83 16.39 18.59
C LEU A 15 -68.25 15.06 17.95
N ARG A 16 -68.21 13.85 18.54
CA ARG A 16 -68.36 13.25 19.91
C ARG A 16 -67.71 11.85 19.84
N GLY A 17 -67.28 11.11 20.86
CA GLY A 17 -67.48 11.01 22.32
C GLY A 17 -67.11 9.53 22.70
N ARG A 18 -66.96 9.04 23.93
CA ARG A 18 -67.01 9.53 25.31
C ARG A 18 -66.47 8.38 26.21
N ARG A 19 -65.60 8.72 27.18
CA ARG A 19 -65.49 8.24 28.59
C ARG A 19 -65.15 6.74 28.83
N ARG A 20 -64.27 6.40 29.79
CA ARG A 20 -64.33 6.73 31.23
C ARG A 20 -62.94 6.78 31.90
N ILE A 21 -62.82 7.70 32.84
CA ILE A 21 -61.81 7.80 33.89
C ILE A 21 -62.32 6.99 35.09
N ILE A 22 -61.46 6.18 35.70
CA ILE A 22 -61.48 5.88 37.14
C ILE A 22 -60.03 5.95 37.62
N ALA A 23 -59.76 6.88 38.52
CA ALA A 23 -58.58 6.89 39.36
C ALA A 23 -58.93 6.18 40.68
N VAL A 24 -58.08 5.28 41.16
CA VAL A 24 -58.03 4.87 42.57
C VAL A 24 -56.57 4.77 43.00
N ALA A 25 -56.35 5.25 44.21
CA ALA A 25 -55.09 5.59 44.85
C ALA A 25 -54.27 4.38 45.34
N ALA A 26 -53.04 4.75 45.73
CA ALA A 26 -51.96 3.98 46.31
C ALA A 26 -52.32 2.91 47.35
N THR A 27 -51.53 1.82 47.35
CA THR A 27 -51.10 1.17 48.60
C THR A 27 -49.70 0.58 48.40
N LEU A 28 -48.75 1.10 49.17
CA LEU A 28 -47.44 0.50 49.43
C LEU A 28 -47.64 -0.84 50.13
N VAL A 29 -47.11 -1.94 49.57
CA VAL A 29 -46.75 -3.14 50.34
C VAL A 29 -45.36 -3.58 49.92
N ALA A 30 -44.57 -3.86 50.95
CA ALA A 30 -43.16 -4.12 50.96
C ALA A 30 -42.74 -5.43 50.26
N PHE A 31 -41.46 -5.44 49.89
CA PHE A 31 -40.60 -6.55 49.51
C PHE A 31 -41.04 -7.95 49.97
N GLY A 32 -41.19 -8.86 49.01
CA GLY A 32 -41.29 -10.31 49.21
C GLY A 32 -41.02 -11.02 47.89
N GLY A 33 -39.93 -11.79 47.83
CA GLY A 33 -39.23 -12.17 46.61
C GLY A 33 -40.03 -12.98 45.59
N VAL A 34 -39.82 -12.64 44.32
CA VAL A 34 -39.83 -13.58 43.19
C VAL A 34 -38.73 -13.10 42.23
N VAL A 35 -37.58 -13.77 42.27
CA VAL A 35 -36.64 -13.73 41.13
C VAL A 35 -37.31 -14.55 40.03
N THR A 36 -38.09 -13.91 39.17
CA THR A 36 -38.35 -14.48 37.85
C THR A 36 -37.07 -14.28 37.07
N VAL A 37 -36.23 -15.31 37.03
CA VAL A 37 -35.17 -15.40 36.04
C VAL A 37 -35.90 -15.41 34.70
N THR A 38 -35.92 -14.28 34.00
CA THR A 38 -36.23 -14.27 32.59
C THR A 38 -35.17 -15.13 31.93
N GLN A 39 -35.53 -16.39 31.62
CA GLN A 39 -34.85 -17.18 30.61
C GLN A 39 -34.98 -16.44 29.26
N VAL A 40 -34.13 -15.45 29.05
CA VAL A 40 -33.68 -15.11 27.70
C VAL A 40 -32.60 -16.15 27.39
N SER A 41 -33.04 -17.39 27.16
CA SER A 41 -32.18 -18.53 26.90
C SER A 41 -31.95 -18.67 25.40
N ASP A 42 -30.67 -18.66 24.99
CA ASP A 42 -30.04 -19.41 23.88
C ASP A 42 -30.59 -19.29 22.44
N ALA A 43 -31.88 -19.05 22.23
CA ALA A 43 -32.53 -19.15 20.93
C ALA A 43 -32.13 -18.02 19.98
N SER A 44 -31.80 -16.82 20.47
CA SER A 44 -31.31 -15.73 19.62
C SER A 44 -29.87 -15.99 19.16
N THR A 45 -29.01 -16.48 20.05
CA THR A 45 -27.58 -16.76 19.78
C THR A 45 -27.40 -18.01 18.92
N ARG A 46 -28.19 -19.06 19.14
CA ARG A 46 -28.21 -20.24 18.27
C ARG A 46 -28.75 -19.90 16.89
N ARG A 47 -29.83 -19.11 16.80
CA ARG A 47 -30.33 -18.62 15.49
C ARG A 47 -29.33 -17.73 14.78
N SER A 48 -28.55 -16.89 15.46
CA SER A 48 -27.53 -16.06 14.81
C SER A 48 -26.36 -16.90 14.29
N THR A 49 -25.92 -17.90 15.07
CA THR A 49 -24.85 -18.83 14.68
C THR A 49 -25.29 -19.71 13.51
N ASP A 50 -26.47 -20.32 13.56
CA ASP A 50 -27.01 -21.14 12.47
C ASP A 50 -27.18 -20.34 11.17
N ARG A 51 -27.60 -19.08 11.29
CA ARG A 51 -27.77 -18.18 10.14
C ARG A 51 -26.42 -17.79 9.53
N ALA A 52 -25.39 -17.60 10.35
CA ALA A 52 -24.02 -17.37 9.91
C ALA A 52 -23.40 -18.62 9.25
N LEU A 53 -23.60 -19.80 9.84
CA LEU A 53 -23.16 -21.08 9.26
C LEU A 53 -23.84 -21.38 7.92
N ALA A 54 -25.14 -21.08 7.79
CA ALA A 54 -25.86 -21.21 6.53
C ALA A 54 -25.38 -20.22 5.44
N ALA A 55 -24.82 -19.08 5.82
CA ALA A 55 -24.19 -18.16 4.88
C ALA A 55 -22.90 -18.76 4.29
N CYS A 56 -22.14 -19.53 5.07
CA CYS A 56 -20.94 -20.21 4.60
C CYS A 56 -21.22 -21.16 3.43
N ASP A 57 -22.35 -21.88 3.41
CA ASP A 57 -22.69 -22.84 2.34
C ASP A 57 -22.83 -22.20 0.95
N ARG A 58 -23.12 -20.90 0.91
CA ARG A 58 -23.30 -20.16 -0.34
C ARG A 58 -21.99 -19.62 -0.88
N LEU A 59 -20.89 -19.76 -0.14
CA LEU A 59 -19.58 -19.32 -0.60
C LEU A 59 -19.14 -20.13 -1.82
N ARG A 60 -18.55 -19.39 -2.76
CA ARG A 60 -17.95 -19.91 -3.98
C ARG A 60 -16.52 -19.39 -4.05
N PRO A 61 -15.57 -20.24 -4.46
CA PRO A 61 -14.21 -19.78 -4.65
C PRO A 61 -14.12 -18.76 -5.78
N PRO A 62 -13.09 -17.91 -5.77
CA PRO A 62 -12.78 -17.04 -6.89
C PRO A 62 -12.67 -17.85 -8.18
N ARG A 63 -12.95 -17.23 -9.33
CA ARG A 63 -12.73 -17.90 -10.62
C ARG A 63 -11.23 -17.89 -10.94
N THR A 64 -10.70 -19.01 -11.41
CA THR A 64 -9.27 -19.18 -11.75
C THR A 64 -8.75 -18.15 -12.75
N ASN A 65 -9.61 -17.69 -13.66
CA ASN A 65 -9.27 -16.65 -14.64
C ASN A 65 -9.01 -15.26 -14.04
N LYS A 66 -9.20 -15.08 -12.72
CA LYS A 66 -8.83 -13.85 -12.00
C LYS A 66 -7.44 -13.90 -11.36
N LEU A 67 -6.80 -15.07 -11.35
CA LEU A 67 -5.47 -15.26 -10.80
C LEU A 67 -4.43 -15.15 -11.92
N SER A 68 -3.27 -14.58 -11.59
CA SER A 68 -2.16 -14.50 -12.55
C SER A 68 -1.63 -15.90 -12.85
N SER A 69 -1.67 -16.30 -14.12
CA SER A 69 -1.02 -17.52 -14.61
C SER A 69 0.33 -17.25 -15.30
N GLU A 70 0.69 -15.98 -15.45
CA GLU A 70 1.89 -15.55 -16.18
C GLU A 70 3.14 -15.54 -15.31
N THR A 71 3.00 -15.57 -13.97
CA THR A 71 4.12 -15.57 -13.05
C THR A 71 4.76 -16.97 -12.97
N LYS A 72 6.10 -17.04 -13.06
CA LYS A 72 6.83 -18.31 -12.98
C LYS A 72 6.71 -18.89 -11.57
N ARG A 73 5.99 -20.00 -11.43
CA ARG A 73 5.93 -20.83 -10.21
C ARG A 73 7.33 -21.22 -9.75
N GLY A 74 7.69 -20.83 -8.54
CA GLY A 74 9.04 -21.07 -8.03
C GLY A 74 9.48 -20.14 -6.90
N THR A 75 10.41 -20.65 -6.11
CA THR A 75 11.14 -19.92 -5.09
C THR A 75 12.63 -20.14 -5.36
N TYR A 76 13.42 -19.07 -5.29
CA TYR A 76 14.87 -19.17 -5.40
C TYR A 76 15.54 -18.45 -4.24
N THR A 77 16.64 -19.03 -3.78
CA THR A 77 17.41 -18.48 -2.67
C THR A 77 18.71 -17.88 -3.17
N THR A 78 19.01 -16.67 -2.72
CA THR A 78 20.24 -15.94 -3.04
C THR A 78 21.05 -15.68 -1.77
N ASN A 79 22.22 -15.05 -1.92
CA ASN A 79 23.08 -14.67 -0.80
C ASN A 79 23.45 -15.85 0.12
N LYS A 80 23.89 -16.97 -0.48
CA LYS A 80 24.25 -18.20 0.24
C LYS A 80 23.09 -18.75 1.09
N GLY A 81 21.86 -18.66 0.58
CA GLY A 81 20.65 -19.17 1.24
C GLY A 81 20.02 -18.20 2.25
N ARG A 82 20.47 -16.94 2.31
CA ARG A 82 19.95 -15.95 3.27
C ARG A 82 18.71 -15.21 2.79
N VAL A 83 18.52 -15.10 1.49
CA VAL A 83 17.40 -14.36 0.90
C VAL A 83 16.58 -15.33 0.08
N THR A 84 15.28 -15.40 0.36
CA THR A 84 14.33 -16.22 -0.38
C THR A 84 13.42 -15.30 -1.18
N GLN A 85 13.34 -15.50 -2.49
CA GLN A 85 12.46 -14.73 -3.38
C GLN A 85 11.36 -15.64 -3.93
N HIS A 86 10.12 -15.18 -3.85
CA HIS A 86 8.92 -15.90 -4.28
C HIS A 86 8.45 -15.32 -5.62
N SER A 87 8.90 -15.88 -6.74
CA SER A 87 8.57 -15.33 -8.06
C SER A 87 7.11 -15.57 -8.48
N ASP A 88 6.39 -16.38 -7.72
CA ASP A 88 4.98 -16.70 -7.91
C ASP A 88 4.07 -16.09 -6.86
N ASP A 89 4.56 -15.12 -6.10
CA ASP A 89 3.71 -14.38 -5.17
C ASP A 89 2.59 -13.64 -5.93
N GLY A 90 1.36 -14.12 -5.76
CA GLY A 90 0.17 -13.68 -6.52
C GLY A 90 -0.28 -14.62 -7.64
N ALA A 91 0.46 -15.67 -7.97
CA ALA A 91 -0.04 -16.82 -8.71
C ALA A 91 -0.57 -17.84 -7.69
N SER A 92 -1.83 -18.25 -7.83
CA SER A 92 -2.41 -19.24 -6.92
C SER A 92 -3.39 -20.14 -7.65
N ASP A 93 -3.61 -21.33 -7.10
CA ASP A 93 -4.76 -22.16 -7.44
C ASP A 93 -5.93 -21.71 -6.58
N THR A 94 -7.13 -21.64 -7.16
CA THR A 94 -8.32 -21.27 -6.38
C THR A 94 -8.58 -22.34 -5.32
N VAL A 95 -8.75 -21.93 -4.06
CA VAL A 95 -9.20 -22.84 -2.99
C VAL A 95 -10.45 -23.61 -3.42
N SER A 96 -10.56 -24.86 -3.02
CA SER A 96 -11.78 -25.63 -3.31
C SER A 96 -12.99 -25.00 -2.60
N ALA A 97 -14.19 -25.21 -3.14
CA ALA A 97 -15.41 -24.72 -2.49
C ALA A 97 -15.61 -25.35 -1.09
N SER A 98 -15.21 -26.61 -0.90
CA SER A 98 -15.23 -27.29 0.39
C SER A 98 -14.29 -26.64 1.39
N GLU A 99 -13.05 -26.35 0.99
CA GLU A 99 -12.06 -25.70 1.85
C GLU A 99 -12.49 -24.29 2.26
N LEU A 100 -13.00 -23.49 1.31
CA LEU A 100 -13.52 -22.16 1.60
C LEU A 100 -14.67 -22.20 2.62
N ARG A 101 -15.59 -23.16 2.45
CA ARG A 101 -16.72 -23.35 3.37
C ARG A 101 -16.25 -23.81 4.74
N ALA A 102 -15.28 -24.71 4.82
CA ALA A 102 -14.71 -25.19 6.07
C ALA A 102 -14.08 -24.03 6.86
N ARG A 103 -13.27 -23.20 6.20
CA ARG A 103 -12.66 -22.00 6.82
C ARG A 103 -13.70 -21.01 7.33
N CYS A 104 -14.75 -20.74 6.55
CA CYS A 104 -15.84 -19.88 6.99
C CYS A 104 -16.55 -20.44 8.23
N ARG A 105 -16.85 -21.74 8.24
CA ARG A 105 -17.50 -22.39 9.38
C ARG A 105 -16.64 -22.30 10.63
N GLN A 106 -15.34 -22.57 10.51
CA GLN A 106 -14.39 -22.43 11.60
C GLN A 106 -14.42 -21.00 12.16
N TRP A 107 -14.29 -19.98 11.30
CA TRP A 107 -14.36 -18.59 11.72
C TRP A 107 -15.69 -18.23 12.43
N VAL A 108 -16.83 -18.71 11.92
CA VAL A 108 -18.14 -18.48 12.56
C VAL A 108 -18.17 -19.10 13.95
N MET A 109 -17.65 -20.30 14.13
CA MET A 109 -17.60 -20.94 15.45
C MET A 109 -16.71 -20.15 16.42
N ASP A 110 -15.56 -19.68 15.95
CA ASP A 110 -14.58 -18.96 16.78
C ASP A 110 -15.06 -17.55 17.18
N ASN A 111 -15.85 -16.88 16.33
CA ASN A 111 -16.18 -15.45 16.49
C ASN A 111 -17.66 -15.17 16.81
N VAL A 112 -18.58 -16.06 16.41
CA VAL A 112 -20.03 -15.91 16.65
C VAL A 112 -20.48 -16.83 17.78
N GLY A 113 -19.88 -18.03 17.88
CA GLY A 113 -20.20 -19.02 18.90
C GLY A 113 -19.73 -18.66 20.31
N ASN A 114 -18.76 -17.73 20.45
CA ASN A 114 -18.10 -17.42 21.72
C ASN A 114 -18.73 -16.26 22.53
N ASN A 115 -19.88 -15.71 22.11
CA ASN A 115 -20.54 -14.61 22.81
C ASN A 115 -21.44 -15.04 24.00
N ASN A 116 -21.11 -16.14 24.68
CA ASN A 116 -21.79 -16.54 25.92
C ASN A 116 -20.92 -16.22 27.15
N GLY A 117 -21.04 -14.98 27.62
CA GLY A 117 -21.09 -14.60 29.03
C GLY A 117 -19.89 -14.94 29.92
N ASP A 118 -18.92 -14.03 29.98
CA ASP A 118 -17.95 -14.00 31.09
C ASP A 118 -18.28 -12.84 32.03
N ASN A 119 -19.05 -13.16 33.09
CA ASN A 119 -19.10 -12.39 34.33
C ASN A 119 -19.62 -13.28 35.48
N GLY A 120 -18.75 -13.71 36.38
CA GLY A 120 -19.15 -14.34 37.65
C GLY A 120 -18.09 -15.20 38.33
N GLY A 121 -17.35 -14.62 39.28
CA GLY A 121 -16.20 -15.24 39.96
C GLY A 121 -16.45 -16.43 40.91
N ALA A 122 -15.30 -17.00 41.30
CA ALA A 122 -14.94 -17.74 42.52
C ALA A 122 -15.04 -19.29 42.54
N GLY A 123 -13.86 -19.93 42.58
CA GLY A 123 -13.66 -21.32 42.99
C GLY A 123 -12.20 -21.74 42.89
N ALA A 124 -11.48 -21.71 44.02
CA ALA A 124 -10.11 -22.19 44.14
C ALA A 124 -10.02 -23.73 44.12
N GLY A 125 -8.88 -24.25 43.62
CA GLY A 125 -8.36 -25.59 43.91
C GLY A 125 -8.86 -26.73 43.01
N ASP A 126 -8.02 -27.18 42.08
CA ASP A 126 -7.22 -28.40 42.27
C ASP A 126 -6.52 -28.83 40.96
N GLN A 127 -5.25 -29.22 41.10
CA GLN A 127 -4.43 -29.84 40.07
C GLN A 127 -4.91 -31.27 39.81
N ALA A 128 -5.10 -31.66 38.55
CA ALA A 128 -4.92 -33.03 38.11
C ALA A 128 -4.57 -33.07 36.62
N GLY A 129 -3.41 -33.64 36.32
CA GLY A 129 -2.92 -33.87 34.97
C GLY A 129 -3.79 -34.84 34.18
N GLY A 130 -3.68 -34.71 32.86
CA GLY A 130 -4.28 -35.62 31.90
C GLY A 130 -3.55 -35.47 30.58
N ASP A 131 -2.39 -36.12 30.48
CA ASP A 131 -1.89 -36.61 29.20
C ASP A 131 -3.02 -37.38 28.51
N ASN A 132 -3.34 -37.03 27.27
CA ASN A 132 -3.85 -38.01 26.32
C ASN A 132 -3.40 -37.66 24.90
N ASN A 133 -2.56 -38.57 24.45
CA ASN A 133 -1.87 -38.67 23.18
C ASN A 133 -2.82 -39.21 22.09
N GLY A 134 -2.55 -38.84 20.83
CA GLY A 134 -2.80 -39.67 19.65
C GLY A 134 -4.25 -40.09 19.34
N GLY A 135 -4.97 -39.24 18.61
CA GLY A 135 -6.18 -39.61 17.88
C GLY A 135 -6.03 -39.30 16.40
N GLN A 136 -5.46 -40.25 15.67
CA GLN A 136 -5.25 -40.21 14.23
C GLN A 136 -6.61 -40.38 13.53
N SER A 137 -7.20 -39.26 13.08
CA SER A 137 -8.24 -39.25 12.07
C SER A 137 -7.66 -38.60 10.82
N GLY A 138 -7.57 -39.39 9.76
CA GLY A 138 -7.11 -38.97 8.43
C GLY A 138 -8.11 -38.06 7.73
N ASP A 139 -8.33 -36.88 8.31
CA ASP A 139 -8.91 -35.76 7.59
C ASP A 139 -7.75 -34.97 7.00
N ASP A 140 -7.85 -34.72 5.69
CA ASP A 140 -6.96 -33.93 4.86
C ASP A 140 -6.84 -32.52 5.47
N ALA A 141 -5.96 -32.38 6.47
CA ALA A 141 -5.80 -31.16 7.24
C ALA A 141 -5.21 -30.14 6.28
N THR A 142 -6.08 -29.28 5.75
CA THR A 142 -5.69 -28.15 4.92
C THR A 142 -4.52 -27.45 5.60
N PRO A 143 -3.37 -27.32 4.92
CA PRO A 143 -2.18 -26.71 5.51
C PRO A 143 -2.55 -25.37 6.16
N PRO A 144 -1.99 -25.05 7.34
CA PRO A 144 -2.23 -23.76 7.95
C PRO A 144 -1.92 -22.64 6.95
N PRO A 145 -2.71 -21.55 6.93
CA PRO A 145 -2.46 -20.43 6.04
C PRO A 145 -1.00 -19.96 6.09
N GLY A 146 -0.46 -19.50 4.96
CA GLY A 146 0.90 -18.96 4.90
C GLY A 146 2.00 -20.00 4.66
N ALA A 147 1.73 -21.02 3.83
CA ALA A 147 2.73 -22.00 3.39
C ALA A 147 3.51 -22.68 4.54
N GLY A 148 2.84 -22.94 5.67
CA GLY A 148 3.45 -23.57 6.84
C GLY A 148 4.17 -22.64 7.81
N LEU A 149 4.21 -21.32 7.55
CA LEU A 149 4.72 -20.33 8.50
C LEU A 149 3.75 -20.05 9.66
N GLY A 150 2.46 -20.36 9.46
CA GLY A 150 1.41 -20.01 10.40
C GLY A 150 1.13 -18.50 10.43
N VAL A 151 0.07 -18.12 11.14
CA VAL A 151 -0.29 -16.72 11.36
C VAL A 151 0.29 -16.28 12.71
N LEU A 152 1.14 -15.25 12.73
CA LEU A 152 1.76 -14.74 13.96
C LEU A 152 0.76 -14.00 14.85
N ALA A 153 -0.12 -13.18 14.25
CA ALA A 153 -1.20 -12.48 14.93
C ALA A 153 -2.27 -12.07 13.90
N ASN A 154 -3.52 -11.99 14.32
CA ASN A 154 -4.66 -11.46 13.56
C ASN A 154 -5.44 -10.39 14.32
N ASN A 155 -5.00 -10.06 15.54
CA ASN A 155 -5.55 -9.03 16.41
C ASN A 155 -4.49 -8.58 17.44
N CYS A 156 -4.89 -7.76 18.41
CA CYS A 156 -4.01 -7.21 19.43
C CYS A 156 -4.02 -7.96 20.77
N ASP A 157 -4.74 -9.08 20.89
CA ASP A 157 -5.03 -9.72 22.19
C ASP A 157 -3.76 -10.22 22.89
N ASN A 158 -2.76 -10.63 22.11
CA ASN A 158 -1.46 -11.11 22.62
C ASN A 158 -0.34 -10.05 22.52
N SER A 159 -0.68 -8.80 22.18
CA SER A 159 0.30 -7.72 22.07
C SER A 159 0.65 -7.14 23.43
N THR A 160 1.92 -6.87 23.67
CA THR A 160 2.39 -6.12 24.86
C THR A 160 2.36 -4.61 24.66
N LEU A 161 2.03 -4.13 23.45
CA LEU A 161 1.95 -2.71 23.13
C LEU A 161 0.61 -2.13 23.59
N GLN A 162 0.61 -0.84 23.94
CA GLN A 162 -0.62 -0.13 24.27
C GLN A 162 -1.53 0.00 23.03
N PRO A 163 -2.86 0.05 23.19
CA PRO A 163 -3.78 0.29 22.07
C PRO A 163 -3.52 1.64 21.39
N HIS A 164 -3.64 1.68 20.06
CA HIS A 164 -3.54 2.91 19.28
C HIS A 164 -4.72 3.84 19.58
N THR A 165 -4.44 5.12 19.77
CA THR A 165 -5.42 6.11 20.25
C THR A 165 -6.11 6.90 19.13
N GLY A 166 -5.65 6.72 17.89
CA GLY A 166 -6.08 7.49 16.73
C GLY A 166 -5.17 8.68 16.41
N PHE A 167 -4.20 8.99 17.27
CA PHE A 167 -3.19 10.02 16.99
C PHE A 167 -1.94 9.39 16.36
N GLN A 168 -1.05 10.22 15.82
CA GLN A 168 0.20 9.73 15.19
C GLN A 168 1.20 9.28 16.24
N GLU A 169 1.03 8.06 16.75
CA GLU A 169 1.82 7.49 17.85
C GLU A 169 2.46 6.15 17.44
N GLY A 170 3.79 6.07 17.60
CA GLY A 170 4.52 4.81 17.47
C GLY A 170 4.33 3.88 18.67
N ASP A 171 4.80 2.64 18.54
CA ASP A 171 4.77 1.62 19.60
C ASP A 171 3.36 1.41 20.18
N LYS A 172 2.39 1.23 19.27
CA LYS A 172 1.00 0.94 19.58
C LYS A 172 0.50 -0.26 18.79
N CYS A 173 -0.53 -0.92 19.32
CA CYS A 173 -1.28 -1.94 18.60
C CYS A 173 -2.56 -1.36 18.00
N VAL A 174 -2.71 -1.48 16.68
CA VAL A 174 -3.93 -1.06 15.97
C VAL A 174 -4.89 -2.23 15.89
N SER A 175 -6.00 -2.16 16.63
CA SER A 175 -7.06 -3.19 16.63
C SER A 175 -8.15 -2.94 15.58
N THR A 176 -8.09 -1.80 14.88
CA THR A 176 -9.00 -1.47 13.77
C THR A 176 -8.93 -2.55 12.71
N ALA A 177 -10.08 -3.16 12.39
CA ALA A 177 -10.16 -4.18 11.36
C ALA A 177 -9.67 -3.64 10.02
N PHE A 178 -9.04 -4.50 9.21
CA PHE A 178 -8.48 -4.09 7.91
C PHE A 178 -9.56 -3.52 6.98
N GLY A 179 -10.71 -4.18 6.91
CA GLY A 179 -11.87 -3.73 6.14
C GLY A 179 -12.08 -4.51 4.85
N GLU A 180 -12.74 -3.87 3.90
CA GLU A 180 -13.18 -4.45 2.64
C GLU A 180 -12.08 -4.39 1.58
N VAL A 181 -11.95 -5.45 0.77
CA VAL A 181 -10.99 -5.53 -0.35
C VAL A 181 -11.75 -5.51 -1.66
N GLY A 182 -11.37 -4.59 -2.55
CA GLY A 182 -11.95 -4.45 -3.88
C GLY A 182 -11.58 -5.62 -4.80
N ALA A 183 -12.41 -5.85 -5.83
CA ALA A 183 -12.01 -6.73 -6.92
C ALA A 183 -10.84 -6.10 -7.70
N ALA A 184 -9.97 -6.91 -8.31
CA ALA A 184 -8.75 -6.48 -8.95
C ALA A 184 -8.99 -5.46 -10.08
N ALA A 185 -10.10 -5.56 -10.80
CA ALA A 185 -10.51 -4.59 -11.82
C ALA A 185 -10.98 -3.24 -11.24
N ASN A 186 -11.32 -3.22 -9.95
CA ASN A 186 -11.82 -2.08 -9.19
C ASN A 186 -10.80 -1.56 -8.15
N ASN A 187 -9.62 -2.18 -8.04
CA ASN A 187 -8.62 -1.65 -7.11
C ASN A 187 -8.05 -0.33 -7.63
N PRO A 188 -7.65 0.56 -6.73
CA PRO A 188 -7.13 1.87 -7.11
C PRO A 188 -5.79 1.75 -7.83
N SER A 189 -5.54 2.68 -8.74
CA SER A 189 -4.24 2.95 -9.34
C SER A 189 -3.93 4.44 -9.32
N LEU A 190 -2.66 4.79 -9.28
CA LEU A 190 -2.19 6.17 -9.26
C LEU A 190 -1.00 6.34 -10.21
N LEU A 191 -0.90 7.48 -10.88
CA LEU A 191 0.20 7.83 -11.77
C LEU A 191 0.52 9.34 -11.68
N ILE A 192 1.79 9.71 -11.52
CA ILE A 192 2.26 11.07 -11.71
C ILE A 192 2.42 11.28 -13.22
N THR A 193 1.45 11.96 -13.81
CA THR A 193 1.37 12.18 -15.27
C THR A 193 2.24 13.34 -15.76
N ASP A 194 2.64 14.24 -14.88
CA ASP A 194 3.43 15.44 -15.21
C ASP A 194 4.21 15.91 -13.99
N ALA A 195 5.50 16.17 -14.16
CA ALA A 195 6.39 16.74 -13.16
C ALA A 195 7.61 17.36 -13.87
N PRO A 196 8.18 18.46 -13.37
CA PRO A 196 9.42 18.99 -13.93
C PRO A 196 10.59 18.03 -13.69
N GLN A 197 11.55 18.01 -14.60
CA GLN A 197 12.82 17.28 -14.40
C GLN A 197 13.79 18.08 -13.53
N GLU A 198 13.71 19.41 -13.59
CA GLU A 198 14.57 20.33 -12.87
C GLU A 198 13.80 21.55 -12.36
N VAL A 199 14.13 22.03 -11.16
CA VAL A 199 13.62 23.26 -10.55
C VAL A 199 14.74 23.96 -9.77
N GLY A 200 14.70 25.28 -9.66
CA GLY A 200 15.57 26.01 -8.74
C GLY A 200 15.19 25.81 -7.27
N VAL A 201 16.15 25.98 -6.36
CA VAL A 201 15.88 26.07 -4.92
C VAL A 201 14.80 27.12 -4.65
N ASN A 202 13.81 26.77 -3.82
CA ASN A 202 12.62 27.57 -3.49
C ASN A 202 11.78 28.01 -4.70
N GLN A 203 12.01 27.45 -5.89
CA GLN A 203 11.16 27.71 -7.05
C GLN A 203 9.89 26.86 -6.94
N ALA A 204 8.73 27.52 -6.95
CA ALA A 204 7.45 26.83 -6.98
C ALA A 204 7.28 26.05 -8.30
N PHE A 205 6.65 24.88 -8.20
CA PHE A 205 6.32 24.05 -9.35
C PHE A 205 5.02 23.28 -9.13
N THR A 206 4.55 22.62 -10.19
CA THR A 206 3.36 21.78 -10.14
C THR A 206 3.66 20.35 -10.52
N MET A 207 2.92 19.42 -9.94
CA MET A 207 2.82 18.03 -10.40
C MET A 207 1.37 17.71 -10.77
N ARG A 208 1.14 16.82 -11.73
CA ARG A 208 -0.19 16.30 -12.03
C ARG A 208 -0.28 14.84 -11.67
N VAL A 209 -1.19 14.52 -10.76
CA VAL A 209 -1.42 13.16 -10.27
C VAL A 209 -2.75 12.68 -10.81
N SER A 210 -2.74 11.54 -11.50
CA SER A 210 -3.95 10.87 -11.95
C SER A 210 -4.31 9.72 -11.03
N THR A 211 -5.58 9.61 -10.65
CA THR A 211 -6.10 8.48 -9.88
C THR A 211 -7.22 7.78 -10.65
N ARG A 212 -7.42 6.48 -10.41
CA ARG A 212 -8.52 5.69 -10.97
C ARG A 212 -9.02 4.73 -9.88
N ASN A 213 -10.32 4.48 -9.85
CA ASN A 213 -10.99 3.61 -8.88
C ASN A 213 -10.76 4.05 -7.42
N LEU A 214 -10.75 5.36 -7.19
CA LEU A 214 -10.60 5.94 -5.86
C LEU A 214 -11.62 7.06 -5.71
N ILE A 215 -12.48 6.97 -4.71
CA ILE A 215 -13.36 8.06 -4.28
C ILE A 215 -12.62 8.83 -3.20
N ARG A 216 -12.29 10.09 -3.46
CA ARG A 216 -11.44 10.92 -2.59
C ARG A 216 -12.25 11.74 -1.60
N ASP A 217 -13.05 11.07 -0.79
CA ASP A 217 -14.02 11.69 0.10
C ASP A 217 -13.85 11.27 1.57
N ARG A 218 -12.79 10.52 1.89
CA ARG A 218 -12.50 10.03 3.25
C ARG A 218 -11.10 10.43 3.67
N PHE A 219 -11.01 11.49 4.45
CA PHE A 219 -9.79 11.90 5.14
C PHE A 219 -10.12 12.25 6.59
N LEU A 220 -9.83 11.33 7.50
CA LEU A 220 -9.98 11.57 8.93
C LEU A 220 -8.69 12.20 9.43
N ALA A 221 -8.67 13.51 9.63
CA ALA A 221 -7.44 14.23 9.98
C ALA A 221 -6.71 13.59 11.19
N ALA A 222 -5.47 13.15 10.98
CA ALA A 222 -4.66 12.49 12.01
C ALA A 222 -4.46 13.38 13.26
N GLY A 223 -4.36 14.70 13.08
CA GLY A 223 -4.29 15.67 14.19
C GLY A 223 -5.57 15.77 15.04
N GLN A 224 -6.67 15.15 14.61
CA GLN A 224 -7.95 15.07 15.32
C GLN A 224 -8.28 13.64 15.78
N GLY A 225 -7.29 12.76 15.85
CA GLY A 225 -7.49 11.36 16.25
C GLY A 225 -7.97 10.44 15.12
N GLY A 226 -7.83 10.86 13.86
CA GLY A 226 -8.30 10.12 12.68
C GLY A 226 -7.34 9.05 12.12
N TYR A 227 -6.21 8.79 12.77
CA TYR A 227 -5.15 7.93 12.24
C TYR A 227 -5.38 6.45 12.60
N TYR A 228 -5.45 5.56 11.62
CA TYR A 228 -5.70 4.12 11.82
C TYR A 228 -6.98 3.75 12.60
N VAL A 229 -8.03 4.58 12.54
CA VAL A 229 -9.30 4.33 13.27
C VAL A 229 -10.46 3.89 12.38
N GLU A 230 -10.30 3.90 11.05
CA GLU A 230 -11.35 3.54 10.10
C GLU A 230 -10.98 2.30 9.28
N SER A 231 -11.85 1.28 9.25
CA SER A 231 -11.64 0.16 8.33
C SER A 231 -11.74 0.61 6.87
N SER A 232 -11.06 -0.08 5.96
CA SER A 232 -11.24 0.18 4.54
C SER A 232 -12.68 -0.12 4.14
N VAL A 233 -13.31 0.78 3.39
CA VAL A 233 -14.70 0.64 2.92
C VAL A 233 -14.77 0.91 1.42
N LEU A 234 -15.67 0.19 0.76
CA LEU A 234 -15.95 0.34 -0.66
C LEU A 234 -17.27 1.06 -0.86
N GLU A 235 -17.34 1.87 -1.91
CA GLU A 235 -18.59 2.39 -2.45
C GLU A 235 -18.65 2.00 -3.93
N ASP A 236 -19.76 1.36 -4.33
CA ASP A 236 -19.90 0.70 -5.62
C ASP A 236 -18.74 -0.24 -5.99
N GLY A 237 -18.11 -0.83 -4.98
CA GLY A 237 -17.00 -1.77 -5.13
C GLY A 237 -15.64 -1.14 -5.46
N ILE A 238 -15.49 0.18 -5.36
CA ILE A 238 -14.19 0.89 -5.41
C ILE A 238 -13.87 1.53 -4.05
N THR A 239 -12.59 1.72 -3.77
CA THR A 239 -12.12 2.24 -2.46
C THR A 239 -12.53 3.69 -2.23
N ARG A 240 -12.95 3.99 -0.99
CA ARG A 240 -13.06 5.35 -0.48
C ARG A 240 -11.82 5.73 0.32
N GLY A 241 -11.34 6.95 0.13
CA GLY A 241 -10.08 7.38 0.73
C GLY A 241 -9.69 8.79 0.32
N HIS A 242 -8.39 8.97 0.14
CA HIS A 242 -7.71 10.20 -0.27
C HIS A 242 -6.37 9.79 -0.93
N PHE A 243 -5.51 10.74 -1.27
CA PHE A 243 -4.12 10.43 -1.55
C PHE A 243 -3.19 11.48 -0.97
N HIS A 244 -1.92 11.11 -0.80
CA HIS A 244 -0.87 12.00 -0.34
C HIS A 244 0.11 12.27 -1.46
N THR A 245 0.77 13.42 -1.39
CA THR A 245 1.96 13.73 -2.19
C THR A 245 3.02 14.32 -1.28
N ALA A 246 4.25 13.83 -1.38
CA ALA A 246 5.36 14.30 -0.57
C ALA A 246 6.64 14.36 -1.39
N CYS A 247 7.49 15.33 -1.10
CA CYS A 247 8.84 15.43 -1.65
C CYS A 247 9.87 15.45 -0.53
N ARG A 248 10.88 14.60 -0.63
CA ARG A 248 12.04 14.61 0.27
C ARG A 248 13.34 14.74 -0.53
N MET A 249 14.35 15.34 0.07
CA MET A 249 15.68 15.40 -0.51
C MET A 249 16.41 14.07 -0.26
N LEU A 250 17.00 13.48 -1.31
CA LEU A 250 17.78 12.26 -1.19
C LEU A 250 19.22 12.59 -0.80
N GLN A 251 19.71 11.88 0.21
CA GLN A 251 21.14 11.90 0.58
C GLN A 251 21.96 10.92 -0.26
N SER A 252 21.34 9.84 -0.74
CA SER A 252 21.95 8.80 -1.54
C SER A 252 20.92 8.19 -2.50
N THR A 253 21.39 7.65 -3.63
CA THR A 253 20.59 6.87 -4.58
C THR A 253 20.74 5.36 -4.40
N ASP A 254 21.63 4.95 -3.50
CA ASP A 254 22.11 3.56 -3.41
C ASP A 254 21.59 2.85 -2.15
N GLU A 255 20.98 3.60 -1.22
CA GLU A 255 20.41 3.08 0.01
C GLU A 255 19.06 3.71 0.33
N ALA A 256 18.26 3.00 1.13
CA ALA A 256 16.98 3.51 1.59
C ALA A 256 17.23 4.66 2.59
N PRO A 257 16.60 5.84 2.39
CA PRO A 257 16.77 6.95 3.31
C PRO A 257 16.08 6.68 4.65
N ALA A 258 16.59 7.34 5.70
CA ALA A 258 15.98 7.34 7.02
C ALA A 258 14.51 7.85 6.97
N PRO A 259 13.64 7.38 7.88
CA PRO A 259 12.25 7.83 7.94
C PRO A 259 12.11 9.28 8.42
N ASP A 260 13.04 9.72 9.27
CA ASP A 260 13.26 11.12 9.65
C ASP A 260 14.35 11.78 8.77
N PRO A 261 14.30 13.10 8.56
CA PRO A 261 13.25 14.03 9.00
C PRO A 261 11.97 13.94 8.16
N VAL A 262 10.93 14.69 8.56
CA VAL A 262 9.72 14.84 7.74
C VAL A 262 10.06 15.35 6.33
N PRO A 263 9.27 15.00 5.31
CA PRO A 263 9.49 15.47 3.94
C PRO A 263 9.55 17.00 3.85
N ALA A 264 10.34 17.52 2.92
CA ALA A 264 10.43 18.95 2.63
C ALA A 264 9.10 19.54 2.13
N PHE A 265 8.25 18.71 1.54
CA PHE A 265 6.87 19.04 1.18
C PHE A 265 5.97 17.85 1.47
N PHE A 266 4.76 18.12 1.97
CA PHE A 266 3.71 17.13 2.16
C PHE A 266 2.33 17.78 1.99
N VAL A 267 1.43 17.08 1.30
CA VAL A 267 0.01 17.44 1.21
C VAL A 267 -0.84 16.18 1.15
N ALA A 268 -2.03 16.26 1.76
CA ALA A 268 -3.10 15.29 1.57
C ALA A 268 -4.20 15.91 0.68
N THR A 269 -4.75 15.10 -0.22
CA THR A 269 -5.81 15.51 -1.15
C THR A 269 -7.07 14.69 -0.88
N GLU A 270 -8.06 15.38 -0.30
CA GLU A 270 -9.47 14.99 -0.22
C GLU A 270 -10.26 16.17 -0.78
N ASP A 271 -10.83 15.97 -1.96
CA ASP A 271 -11.53 17.00 -2.73
C ASP A 271 -12.99 16.60 -3.01
N SER A 272 -13.45 15.51 -2.38
CA SER A 272 -14.75 14.87 -2.59
C SER A 272 -15.03 14.53 -4.07
N GLN A 273 -13.98 14.31 -4.87
CA GLN A 273 -14.06 13.89 -6.27
C GLN A 273 -13.52 12.46 -6.44
N GLY A 274 -13.11 12.09 -7.65
CA GLY A 274 -12.69 10.73 -7.97
C GLY A 274 -13.85 9.82 -8.38
N GLY A 275 -13.51 8.55 -8.57
CA GLY A 275 -14.45 7.53 -9.03
C GLY A 275 -13.76 6.47 -9.88
N ARG A 276 -14.53 5.84 -10.76
CA ARG A 276 -14.07 4.72 -11.61
C ARG A 276 -13.18 5.16 -12.77
N ALA A 277 -13.48 6.31 -13.37
CA ALA A 277 -12.70 6.83 -14.47
C ALA A 277 -11.38 7.43 -13.95
N PRO A 278 -10.32 7.47 -14.77
CA PRO A 278 -9.17 8.31 -14.48
C PRO A 278 -9.61 9.76 -14.29
N ASP A 279 -9.09 10.39 -13.27
CA ASP A 279 -9.14 11.82 -13.09
C ASP A 279 -7.74 12.37 -12.81
N GLN A 280 -7.61 13.67 -12.65
CA GLN A 280 -6.33 14.32 -12.45
C GLN A 280 -6.46 15.48 -11.46
N VAL A 281 -5.50 15.56 -10.54
CA VAL A 281 -5.34 16.65 -9.58
C VAL A 281 -4.01 17.33 -9.82
N THR A 282 -3.99 18.65 -9.82
CA THR A 282 -2.76 19.44 -9.84
C THR A 282 -2.31 19.68 -8.40
N ILE A 283 -1.09 19.27 -8.08
CA ILE A 283 -0.43 19.52 -6.80
C ILE A 283 0.47 20.74 -6.97
N GLN A 284 0.35 21.72 -6.07
CA GLN A 284 1.23 22.88 -6.03
C GLN A 284 2.30 22.65 -4.96
N VAL A 285 3.55 22.64 -5.38
CA VAL A 285 4.71 22.58 -4.47
C VAL A 285 5.28 24.00 -4.37
N PRO A 286 5.26 24.64 -3.19
CA PRO A 286 5.75 26.01 -3.02
C PRO A 286 7.23 26.21 -3.37
N GLY A 287 8.01 25.12 -3.31
CA GLY A 287 9.44 25.07 -3.55
C GLY A 287 10.09 24.02 -2.68
N LEU A 288 11.33 23.64 -3.00
CA LEU A 288 12.14 22.73 -2.18
C LEU A 288 13.35 23.48 -1.63
N PRO A 289 13.76 23.21 -0.38
CA PRO A 289 14.66 24.08 0.36
C PRO A 289 16.12 23.94 -0.05
N ASP A 290 16.54 22.75 -0.48
CA ASP A 290 17.95 22.42 -0.70
C ASP A 290 18.20 22.01 -2.15
N ALA A 291 19.39 22.32 -2.66
CA ALA A 291 19.86 21.78 -3.92
C ALA A 291 20.15 20.27 -3.79
N GLY A 292 19.95 19.50 -4.86
CA GLY A 292 20.15 18.05 -4.86
C GLY A 292 19.01 17.31 -5.53
N LEU A 293 18.98 15.98 -5.40
CA LEU A 293 17.96 15.15 -6.02
C LEU A 293 16.76 14.98 -5.08
N ALA A 294 15.61 15.49 -5.46
CA ALA A 294 14.36 15.27 -4.73
C ALA A 294 13.67 13.99 -5.22
N GLN A 295 13.16 13.20 -4.28
CA GLN A 295 12.20 12.13 -4.53
C GLN A 295 10.80 12.66 -4.19
N CYS A 296 9.97 12.87 -5.21
CA CYS A 296 8.57 13.25 -5.05
C CYS A 296 7.68 12.04 -5.33
N ALA A 297 6.93 11.61 -4.33
CA ALA A 297 6.06 10.45 -4.41
C ALA A 297 4.60 10.80 -4.11
N SER A 298 3.69 10.07 -4.73
CA SER A 298 2.26 10.15 -4.47
C SER A 298 1.71 8.75 -4.21
N TRP A 299 0.84 8.60 -3.21
CA TRP A 299 0.16 7.33 -2.92
C TRP A 299 -1.28 7.55 -2.49
N ALA A 300 -2.17 6.65 -2.90
CA ALA A 300 -3.51 6.57 -2.34
C ALA A 300 -3.46 6.10 -0.88
N GLY A 301 -4.37 6.64 -0.08
CA GLY A 301 -4.70 6.18 1.25
C GLY A 301 -6.17 5.76 1.29
N ASP A 302 -6.48 4.65 1.95
CA ASP A 302 -7.84 4.40 2.42
C ASP A 302 -8.20 5.38 3.56
N GLY A 303 -9.42 5.32 4.07
CA GLY A 303 -9.87 6.19 5.16
C GLY A 303 -9.00 6.16 6.43
N SER A 304 -8.13 5.16 6.59
CA SER A 304 -7.18 5.01 7.69
C SER A 304 -5.75 5.44 7.37
N HIS A 305 -5.48 6.03 6.20
CA HIS A 305 -4.13 6.41 5.73
C HIS A 305 -3.23 5.22 5.36
N ARG A 306 -3.79 4.04 5.12
CA ARG A 306 -3.02 2.89 4.61
C ARG A 306 -3.12 2.86 3.10
N ILE A 307 -2.09 2.38 2.41
CA ILE A 307 -2.23 2.05 0.99
C ILE A 307 -3.38 1.06 0.84
N PRO A 308 -4.37 1.34 -0.03
CA PRO A 308 -5.52 0.46 -0.21
C PRO A 308 -5.14 -0.99 -0.46
N MET A 309 -5.84 -1.90 0.21
CA MET A 309 -5.64 -3.34 0.04
C MET A 309 -5.95 -3.78 -1.40
N MET A 310 -5.30 -4.86 -1.83
CA MET A 310 -5.39 -5.39 -3.18
C MET A 310 -5.84 -6.85 -3.18
N GLU A 311 -6.52 -7.29 -4.25
CA GLU A 311 -6.99 -8.69 -4.39
C GLU A 311 -5.82 -9.65 -4.61
N ARG A 312 -4.71 -9.16 -5.18
CA ARG A 312 -3.56 -9.98 -5.58
C ARG A 312 -2.23 -9.30 -5.22
N ALA A 313 -1.23 -10.11 -4.85
CA ALA A 313 0.09 -9.64 -4.44
C ALA A 313 0.90 -9.01 -5.58
N ASN A 314 0.73 -9.49 -6.82
CA ASN A 314 1.45 -8.99 -7.99
C ASN A 314 0.78 -7.76 -8.66
N GLN A 315 -0.09 -7.05 -7.95
CA GLN A 315 -0.66 -5.80 -8.42
C GLN A 315 0.27 -4.63 -8.04
N THR A 316 0.54 -3.73 -8.98
CA THR A 316 1.17 -2.44 -8.65
C THR A 316 0.24 -1.65 -7.73
N PRO A 317 0.68 -1.25 -6.52
CA PRO A 317 -0.14 -0.44 -5.63
C PRO A 317 -0.42 0.94 -6.27
N ALA A 318 -1.43 1.64 -5.75
CA ALA A 318 -1.71 3.02 -6.12
C ALA A 318 -0.65 3.97 -5.55
N PHE A 319 0.56 3.90 -6.09
CA PHE A 319 1.74 4.65 -5.71
C PHE A 319 2.58 4.94 -6.95
N ASP A 320 3.16 6.13 -7.00
CA ASP A 320 4.12 6.50 -8.03
C ASP A 320 5.16 7.48 -7.49
N VAL A 321 6.31 7.54 -8.15
CA VAL A 321 7.45 8.37 -7.73
C VAL A 321 8.20 8.93 -8.93
N VAL A 322 8.56 10.20 -8.83
CA VAL A 322 9.46 10.87 -9.77
C VAL A 322 10.69 11.41 -9.03
N ARG A 323 11.76 11.62 -9.79
CA ARG A 323 12.97 12.28 -9.30
C ARG A 323 13.10 13.64 -9.99
N ILE A 324 13.36 14.67 -9.21
CA ILE A 324 13.47 16.06 -9.68
C ILE A 324 14.82 16.61 -9.22
N GLN A 325 15.61 17.12 -10.15
CA GLN A 325 16.85 17.82 -9.81
C GLN A 325 16.50 19.21 -9.27
N VAL A 326 16.95 19.52 -8.06
CA VAL A 326 16.86 20.87 -7.49
C VAL A 326 18.22 21.54 -7.70
N THR A 327 18.26 22.61 -8.49
CA THR A 327 19.49 23.35 -8.78
C THR A 327 19.68 24.48 -7.78
N GLY A 328 20.91 24.61 -7.29
CA GLY A 328 21.30 25.76 -6.49
C GLY A 328 21.16 27.02 -7.33
N GLY A 329 20.53 28.05 -6.78
CA GLY A 329 20.39 29.33 -7.47
C GLY A 329 21.76 29.95 -7.71
N ASN A 330 22.33 29.77 -8.90
CA ASN A 330 23.39 30.63 -9.39
C ASN A 330 22.76 31.93 -9.91
N GLY A 331 22.22 32.71 -8.96
CA GLY A 331 21.80 34.10 -9.16
C GLY A 331 22.91 35.08 -8.81
N GLY A 332 24.16 34.75 -9.17
CA GLY A 332 25.32 35.64 -9.10
C GLY A 332 25.80 35.91 -10.52
N GLY A 333 25.71 37.17 -10.96
CA GLY A 333 25.89 37.56 -12.34
C GLY A 333 27.25 37.21 -12.93
N ASP A 334 27.22 36.73 -14.17
CA ASP A 334 28.33 36.88 -15.10
C ASP A 334 28.50 38.37 -15.41
N GLN A 335 29.28 39.06 -14.57
CA GLN A 335 29.93 40.30 -14.95
C GLN A 335 31.44 40.06 -15.05
N GLN A 336 31.91 40.36 -16.26
CA GLN A 336 33.28 40.46 -16.74
C GLN A 336 34.30 41.03 -15.75
N GLY A 337 35.50 40.46 -15.82
CA GLY A 337 36.79 40.99 -15.37
C GLY A 337 37.75 39.81 -15.31
N GLY A 338 38.49 39.45 -16.37
CA GLY A 338 39.45 40.32 -17.04
C GLY A 338 40.66 40.45 -16.11
N ASP A 339 41.71 39.65 -16.35
CA ASP A 339 43.11 40.03 -16.20
C ASP A 339 44.03 38.88 -16.66
N ASP A 340 44.25 38.83 -17.97
CA ASP A 340 45.58 38.53 -18.50
C ASP A 340 46.44 39.78 -18.26
N GLN A 341 47.36 39.74 -17.29
CA GLN A 341 48.61 40.47 -17.41
C GLN A 341 49.71 39.98 -16.47
N GLN A 342 50.82 39.64 -17.13
CA GLN A 342 52.16 39.46 -16.62
C GLN A 342 52.60 40.66 -15.76
N GLY A 343 53.42 40.39 -14.74
CA GLY A 343 54.49 41.32 -14.35
C GLY A 343 54.69 41.54 -12.85
N GLY A 344 55.71 40.88 -12.32
CA GLY A 344 56.66 41.54 -11.42
C GLY A 344 56.52 41.27 -9.92
N ASP A 345 56.94 40.10 -9.48
CA ASP A 345 57.41 39.93 -8.09
C ASP A 345 58.93 39.99 -8.04
N GLN A 346 59.42 41.12 -7.51
CA GLN A 346 60.81 41.31 -7.10
C GLN A 346 61.09 40.45 -5.86
N GLN A 347 61.79 39.34 -6.05
CA GLN A 347 62.43 38.62 -4.96
C GLN A 347 63.76 39.30 -4.60
N GLY A 348 63.81 39.85 -3.38
CA GLY A 348 65.06 40.15 -2.70
C GLY A 348 65.61 38.91 -2.00
N GLY A 349 66.90 38.63 -2.19
CA GLY A 349 67.62 37.56 -1.50
C GLY A 349 69.06 37.43 -1.98
N ASN A 350 70.01 37.73 -1.09
CA ASN A 350 71.45 37.87 -1.30
C ASN A 350 72.21 36.62 -1.82
N ASP A 351 73.28 36.91 -2.55
CA ASP A 351 74.63 36.32 -2.57
C ASP A 351 74.82 34.82 -2.30
N GLN A 352 75.34 34.09 -3.30
CA GLN A 352 76.68 33.48 -3.25
C GLN A 352 77.08 32.76 -4.56
N GLN A 353 78.20 33.23 -5.12
CA GLN A 353 79.32 32.48 -5.73
C GLN A 353 79.09 31.29 -6.68
N GLY A 354 79.52 31.50 -7.93
CA GLY A 354 80.63 30.70 -8.49
C GLY A 354 80.30 29.74 -9.64
N GLY A 355 81.07 29.81 -10.73
CA GLY A 355 81.37 28.65 -11.56
C GLY A 355 81.15 28.82 -13.07
N ASP A 356 82.25 29.03 -13.78
CA ASP A 356 82.39 29.09 -15.23
C ASP A 356 82.17 27.74 -15.98
N GLN A 357 82.03 27.87 -17.31
CA GLN A 357 82.50 26.97 -18.39
C GLN A 357 81.64 25.73 -18.73
N GLN A 358 81.01 25.71 -19.91
CA GLN A 358 81.52 25.32 -21.25
C GLN A 358 81.47 23.82 -21.53
N GLY A 359 80.88 23.48 -22.69
CA GLY A 359 81.40 22.41 -23.55
C GLY A 359 80.40 21.30 -23.92
N GLY A 360 80.27 21.04 -25.22
CA GLY A 360 79.91 19.70 -25.71
C GLY A 360 78.89 19.65 -26.84
N ASN A 361 79.38 19.82 -28.06
CA ASN A 361 78.69 19.51 -29.32
C ASN A 361 78.69 17.99 -29.61
N ASP A 362 77.86 17.64 -30.62
CA ASP A 362 78.03 16.56 -31.61
C ASP A 362 77.24 15.24 -31.48
N GLN A 363 76.16 15.19 -32.29
CA GLN A 363 75.98 14.36 -33.49
C GLN A 363 75.75 12.83 -33.42
N GLN A 364 74.75 12.46 -34.25
CA GLN A 364 74.70 11.38 -35.25
C GLN A 364 73.89 10.09 -34.98
N GLY A 365 73.09 9.76 -36.02
CA GLY A 365 72.54 8.45 -36.37
C GLY A 365 71.02 8.39 -36.16
N GLY A 366 70.16 8.18 -37.16
CA GLY A 366 70.29 7.76 -38.55
C GLY A 366 68.91 7.25 -39.01
N ASP A 367 68.62 7.43 -40.30
CA ASP A 367 67.35 7.21 -41.01
C ASP A 367 66.85 5.75 -41.02
N ASP A 368 65.52 5.51 -41.14
CA ASP A 368 64.83 5.26 -42.43
C ASP A 368 63.42 4.62 -42.28
N GLN A 369 62.48 5.22 -43.02
CA GLN A 369 61.40 4.61 -43.84
C GLN A 369 60.11 4.03 -43.18
N GLN A 370 58.95 4.70 -43.37
CA GLN A 370 57.95 4.57 -44.48
C GLN A 370 56.85 3.54 -44.11
N GLN A 371 55.53 3.67 -44.33
CA GLN A 371 54.59 4.49 -45.13
C GLN A 371 53.31 4.68 -44.25
N GLY A 372 52.52 5.76 -44.25
CA GLY A 372 51.70 6.33 -45.34
C GLY A 372 50.54 5.38 -45.72
N GLY A 373 49.24 5.68 -45.68
CA GLY A 373 48.45 6.86 -45.38
C GLY A 373 46.97 6.55 -45.70
N ASP A 374 46.07 7.09 -44.89
CA ASP A 374 44.75 7.68 -45.18
C ASP A 374 43.74 7.11 -46.23
N GLN A 375 42.53 6.87 -45.68
CA GLN A 375 41.23 7.49 -46.02
C GLN A 375 40.21 6.88 -47.01
N GLN A 376 38.98 6.86 -46.47
CA GLN A 376 37.66 7.21 -47.04
C GLN A 376 36.89 6.21 -47.93
N GLY A 377 35.71 5.84 -47.40
CA GLY A 377 34.42 6.30 -47.95
C GLY A 377 33.67 5.38 -48.91
N GLY A 378 32.36 5.20 -48.67
CA GLY A 378 31.41 4.80 -49.72
C GLY A 378 30.29 3.86 -49.27
N ASN A 379 29.05 4.38 -49.28
CA ASN A 379 27.78 3.68 -49.10
C ASN A 379 27.49 2.66 -50.22
N ASP A 380 26.57 1.71 -49.98
CA ASP A 380 25.34 1.59 -50.79
C ASP A 380 24.31 0.62 -50.18
N GLN A 381 23.05 0.99 -50.35
CA GLN A 381 21.81 0.28 -50.03
C GLN A 381 21.51 -0.80 -51.08
N GLN A 382 20.80 -1.88 -50.71
CA GLN A 382 19.46 -2.25 -51.23
C GLN A 382 19.07 -3.72 -51.02
N ASP A 383 17.82 -3.87 -50.55
CA ASP A 383 16.73 -4.76 -50.99
C ASP A 383 16.73 -6.30 -50.91
N GLY A 384 15.54 -6.78 -50.51
CA GLY A 384 14.91 -8.05 -50.89
C GLY A 384 14.96 -9.13 -49.81
N GLY A 385 13.86 -9.72 -49.28
CA GLY A 385 12.51 -9.88 -49.83
C GLY A 385 12.20 -11.37 -50.07
N ASP A 386 11.31 -11.91 -49.24
CA ASP A 386 10.40 -13.05 -49.43
C ASP A 386 10.85 -14.53 -49.56
N GLN A 387 10.28 -15.32 -48.62
CA GLN A 387 9.50 -16.58 -48.76
C GLN A 387 9.96 -17.69 -49.72
N GLN A 388 10.08 -18.93 -49.22
CA GLN A 388 9.12 -20.04 -49.42
C GLN A 388 9.69 -21.44 -49.06
N GLN A 389 8.84 -22.19 -48.32
CA GLN A 389 8.43 -23.60 -48.52
C GLN A 389 9.38 -24.82 -48.36
N GLY A 390 8.76 -25.89 -47.83
CA GLY A 390 9.14 -27.31 -47.96
C GLY A 390 10.08 -27.79 -46.82
N ASP A 391 9.87 -28.90 -46.11
CA ASP A 391 9.19 -30.12 -46.46
C ASP A 391 8.63 -30.88 -45.25
N GLN A 392 7.51 -31.54 -45.51
CA GLN A 392 6.93 -32.61 -44.71
C GLN A 392 7.73 -33.90 -44.93
N GLN A 393 8.02 -34.65 -43.87
CA GLN A 393 8.19 -36.10 -43.97
C GLN A 393 7.19 -36.82 -43.06
N GLN A 394 6.22 -37.44 -43.72
CA GLN A 394 5.38 -38.51 -43.19
C GLN A 394 6.10 -39.86 -43.34
N GLY A 395 5.90 -40.74 -42.37
CA GLY A 395 6.10 -42.19 -42.48
C GLY A 395 5.77 -42.84 -41.12
N ARG A 396 4.51 -43.24 -40.87
CA ARG A 396 4.00 -44.63 -41.02
C ARG A 396 4.99 -45.66 -40.42
N GLY A 397 4.67 -46.52 -39.46
CA GLY A 397 3.42 -46.96 -38.84
C GLY A 397 3.72 -48.30 -38.14
N GLY A 398 2.92 -48.71 -37.16
CA GLY A 398 3.05 -50.05 -36.55
C GLY A 398 2.16 -50.26 -35.33
N ARG A 399 1.10 -51.07 -35.51
CA ARG A 399 0.21 -51.61 -34.46
C ARG A 399 0.78 -52.91 -33.89
N GLN A 400 0.67 -53.11 -32.57
CA GLN A 400 0.35 -54.39 -31.86
C GLN A 400 0.28 -54.08 -30.35
N GLN A 401 -0.89 -54.13 -29.68
CA GLN A 401 -1.58 -55.27 -29.03
C GLN A 401 -0.85 -55.91 -27.83
N GLY A 402 -1.57 -55.96 -26.68
CA GLY A 402 -1.35 -56.78 -25.48
C GLY A 402 -0.38 -56.16 -24.46
N GLY A 403 -0.59 -56.12 -23.15
CA GLY A 403 -1.49 -56.83 -22.23
C GLY A 403 -0.69 -57.21 -20.97
N ASN A 404 -1.21 -56.86 -19.78
CA ASN A 404 -0.83 -57.30 -18.41
C ASN A 404 0.64 -57.26 -17.95
N GLN A 405 0.92 -56.47 -16.90
CA GLN A 405 0.84 -56.87 -15.48
C GLN A 405 0.77 -55.63 -14.60
#